data_AF-A0A7K7X1Y1-F1
#
_entry.id   AF-A0A7K7X1Y1-F1
#
_cell.length_a   1.000
_cell.length_b   1.000
_cell.length_c   1.000
_cell.angle_alpha   90.00
_cell.angle_beta   90.00
_cell.angle_gamma   90.00
#
_symmetry.space_group_name_H-M   'P 1'
#
loop_
_entity.id
_entity.type
_entity.pdbx_description
1 polymer ?
#
loop_
_entity_poly.entity_id
_entity_poly.type
_entity_poly.pdbx_seq_one_letter_code
_entity_poly.pdbx_strand_id
1 'polypeptide(L)'
;KSHKELLIPPMPCRAKKNVMFLKTHKTASSTVLNIMYRFAERYNLTVALPANQLYHLGYPRTFLAEFVEGFEAIGQNYNIMCNHLRFNPLEVKKVMAANTFYFSILRNPIPLLESSYIYYKNNVPAFRNSKNVNEFLASPTKYYRPENYWESTYARNIMWFDFGYDNNVEDGTTYVRAVLEEIEQNFHLILIADYFDESMILLKHALCWDLDDVIYFKLNSRSQETVQTLTPESEEQVKAWCSLDWKLYLHFNQSFWRRIEETIGLKVLEKEVHLLRTRQKELMETCLSEQKGVRKDHIKNKALLPFQSGAAHILGYNLKQDLDNRTLRTCQQMIMPELQYMAYLYAVQHPHKKRKNLGLPLLWTS
;
A
#
# COMPACT_ATOMS: atom_id res chain seq x y z
N LYS A 1 51.89 -0.48 -27.02
CA LYS A 1 51.19 0.57 -26.23
C LYS A 1 49.73 0.16 -26.12
N SER A 2 49.37 -0.53 -25.02
CA SER A 2 48.00 -1.01 -24.78
C SER A 2 47.26 0.06 -23.99
N HIS A 3 46.20 0.61 -24.58
CA HIS A 3 45.27 1.52 -23.92
C HIS A 3 44.46 0.71 -22.90
N LYS A 4 44.84 0.79 -21.62
CA LYS A 4 43.94 0.42 -20.53
C LYS A 4 42.85 1.49 -20.47
N GLU A 5 41.67 1.17 -21.00
CA GLU A 5 40.44 1.86 -20.62
C GLU A 5 40.31 1.77 -19.09
N LEU A 6 40.46 2.92 -18.44
CA LEU A 6 40.10 3.10 -17.05
C LEU A 6 38.58 2.91 -16.96
N LEU A 7 38.16 1.71 -16.60
CA LEU A 7 36.80 1.42 -16.16
C LEU A 7 36.51 2.31 -14.96
N ILE A 8 35.82 3.43 -15.20
CA ILE A 8 35.24 4.26 -14.16
C ILE A 8 34.31 3.33 -13.37
N PRO A 9 34.56 3.07 -12.07
CA PRO A 9 33.66 2.24 -11.28
C PRO A 9 32.26 2.86 -11.34
N PRO A 10 31.19 2.06 -11.50
CA PRO A 10 29.84 2.60 -11.56
C PRO A 10 29.62 3.48 -10.32
N MET A 11 29.22 4.73 -10.53
CA MET A 11 28.98 5.66 -9.42
C MET A 11 28.02 5.00 -8.43
N PRO A 12 28.34 5.01 -7.12
CA PRO A 12 27.50 4.37 -6.12
C PRO A 12 26.12 5.02 -6.15
N CYS A 13 25.07 4.21 -6.28
CA CYS A 13 23.71 4.72 -6.33
C CYS A 13 23.35 5.40 -5.01
N ARG A 14 22.75 6.60 -5.08
CA ARG A 14 22.33 7.36 -3.92
C ARG A 14 20.88 7.04 -3.57
N ALA A 15 20.63 6.69 -2.30
CA ALA A 15 19.29 6.44 -1.79
C ALA A 15 18.33 7.58 -2.14
N LYS A 16 17.24 7.26 -2.82
CA LYS A 16 16.18 8.20 -3.18
C LYS A 16 15.36 8.48 -1.93
N LYS A 17 15.23 9.76 -1.58
CA LYS A 17 14.50 10.24 -0.39
C LYS A 17 13.15 10.88 -0.73
N ASN A 18 12.96 11.31 -1.97
CA ASN A 18 11.72 11.88 -2.45
C ASN A 18 10.93 10.78 -3.16
N VAL A 19 9.87 10.28 -2.53
CA VAL A 19 9.14 9.11 -2.98
C VAL A 19 7.64 9.31 -2.81
N MET A 20 6.89 9.13 -3.89
CA MET A 20 5.44 9.08 -3.88
C MET A 20 5.00 7.64 -4.11
N PHE A 21 4.28 7.09 -3.14
CA PHE A 21 3.65 5.79 -3.22
C PHE A 21 2.14 5.98 -3.38
N LEU A 22 1.60 5.69 -4.57
CA LEU A 22 0.16 5.59 -4.74
C LEU A 22 -0.31 4.29 -4.07
N LYS A 23 -0.89 4.45 -2.89
CA LYS A 23 -1.43 3.34 -2.11
C LYS A 23 -2.80 2.91 -2.65
N THR A 24 -2.83 1.76 -3.34
CA THR A 24 -4.07 1.14 -3.84
C THR A 24 -4.75 0.26 -2.78
N HIS A 25 -6.04 0.01 -2.92
CA HIS A 25 -6.82 -0.74 -1.95
C HIS A 25 -6.66 -2.26 -2.09
N LYS A 26 -6.51 -2.95 -0.94
CA LYS A 26 -6.48 -4.42 -0.81
C LYS A 26 -5.31 -5.13 -1.52
N THR A 27 -4.23 -4.40 -1.77
CA THR A 27 -3.00 -4.82 -2.45
C THR A 27 -1.79 -4.98 -1.50
N ALA A 28 -2.03 -5.28 -0.22
CA ALA A 28 -0.99 -5.28 0.84
C ALA A 28 -0.28 -3.92 1.04
N SER A 29 -0.89 -2.85 0.56
CA SER A 29 -0.34 -1.50 0.55
C SER A 29 -0.19 -0.85 1.93
N SER A 30 -0.90 -1.30 2.97
CA SER A 30 -0.64 -0.90 4.36
C SER A 30 0.73 -1.35 4.86
N THR A 31 1.24 -2.49 4.39
CA THR A 31 2.60 -2.96 4.68
C THR A 31 3.63 -2.05 4.03
N VAL A 32 3.44 -1.69 2.75
CA VAL A 32 4.32 -0.75 2.04
C VAL A 32 4.28 0.64 2.70
N LEU A 33 3.11 1.13 3.11
CA LEU A 33 3.00 2.39 3.85
C LEU A 33 3.82 2.37 5.16
N ASN A 34 3.80 1.27 5.91
CA ASN A 34 4.64 1.13 7.11
C ASN A 34 6.14 1.21 6.78
N ILE A 35 6.58 0.57 5.69
CA ILE A 35 7.94 0.71 5.18
C ILE A 35 8.27 2.18 4.89
N MET A 36 7.39 2.89 4.17
CA MET A 36 7.57 4.30 3.81
C MET A 36 7.69 5.21 5.05
N TYR A 37 6.85 4.98 6.07
CA TYR A 37 6.90 5.73 7.33
C TYR A 37 8.15 5.46 8.15
N ARG A 38 8.58 4.20 8.24
CA ARG A 38 9.84 3.84 8.90
C ARG A 38 11.04 4.47 8.22
N PHE A 39 11.05 4.47 6.89
CA PHE A 39 12.06 5.15 6.10
C PHE A 39 12.06 6.66 6.38
N ALA A 40 10.87 7.28 6.42
CA ALA A 40 10.74 8.71 6.73
C ALA A 40 11.32 9.05 8.12
N GLU A 41 11.01 8.27 9.15
CA GLU A 41 11.58 8.47 10.48
C GLU A 41 13.09 8.28 10.50
N ARG A 42 13.59 7.19 9.91
CA ARG A 42 15.01 6.84 9.92
C ARG A 42 15.87 7.95 9.33
N TYR A 43 15.38 8.61 8.28
CA TYR A 43 16.11 9.65 7.56
C TYR A 43 15.62 11.07 7.86
N ASN A 44 14.77 11.25 8.87
CA ASN A 44 14.18 12.53 9.29
C ASN A 44 13.54 13.30 8.12
N LEU A 45 12.67 12.63 7.37
CA LEU A 45 12.02 13.14 6.18
C LEU A 45 10.62 13.67 6.48
N THR A 46 10.17 14.65 5.69
CA THR A 46 8.81 15.17 5.78
C THR A 46 7.81 14.29 5.03
N VAL A 47 6.69 13.98 5.67
CA VAL A 47 5.60 13.21 5.08
C VAL A 47 4.40 14.12 4.79
N ALA A 48 3.83 14.02 3.59
CA ALA A 48 2.59 14.69 3.20
C ALA A 48 1.40 14.01 3.87
N LEU A 49 1.08 14.46 5.09
CA LEU A 49 0.04 13.86 5.94
C LEU A 49 -1.32 14.53 5.73
N PRO A 50 -2.44 13.81 5.94
CA PRO A 50 -3.79 14.37 5.80
C PRO A 50 -4.05 15.58 6.70
N ALA A 51 -4.74 16.59 6.18
CA ALA A 51 -5.11 17.78 6.93
C ALA A 51 -6.16 17.52 8.02
N ASN A 52 -6.20 18.38 9.04
CA ASN A 52 -7.24 18.46 10.07
C ASN A 52 -7.45 17.13 10.83
N GLN A 53 -8.67 16.61 10.88
CA GLN A 53 -8.99 15.30 11.48
C GLN A 53 -9.20 14.21 10.43
N LEU A 54 -8.80 14.44 9.17
CA LEU A 54 -8.86 13.44 8.11
C LEU A 54 -7.79 12.35 8.33
N TYR A 55 -8.08 11.14 7.82
CA TYR A 55 -7.16 9.99 7.83
C TYR A 55 -6.57 9.68 6.45
N HIS A 56 -7.24 10.15 5.40
CA HIS A 56 -6.84 10.00 4.01
C HIS A 56 -6.70 11.38 3.38
N LEU A 57 -5.99 11.45 2.26
CA LEU A 57 -5.78 12.66 1.47
C LEU A 57 -6.98 12.88 0.54
N GLY A 58 -8.16 13.10 1.14
CA GLY A 58 -9.40 13.45 0.44
C GLY A 58 -10.17 12.30 -0.22
N TYR A 59 -9.68 11.06 -0.13
CA TYR A 59 -10.35 9.89 -0.70
C TYR A 59 -11.79 9.75 -0.16
N PRO A 60 -12.81 9.44 -0.99
CA PRO A 60 -12.73 9.00 -2.40
C PRO A 60 -12.68 10.12 -3.46
N ARG A 61 -12.63 11.40 -3.07
CA ARG A 61 -12.48 12.49 -4.06
C ARG A 61 -11.11 12.43 -4.70
N THR A 62 -11.03 12.88 -5.95
CA THR A 62 -9.76 13.11 -6.64
C THR A 62 -8.87 14.03 -5.79
N PHE A 63 -7.60 13.66 -5.65
CA PHE A 63 -6.68 14.37 -4.78
C PHE A 63 -6.52 15.85 -5.19
N LEU A 64 -6.50 16.71 -4.18
CA LEU A 64 -6.18 18.13 -4.24
C LEU A 64 -5.09 18.42 -3.22
N ALA A 65 -4.15 19.30 -3.54
CA ALA A 65 -3.02 19.59 -2.66
C ALA A 65 -3.44 20.12 -1.26
N GLU A 66 -4.60 20.78 -1.17
CA GLU A 66 -5.20 21.26 0.10
C GLU A 66 -5.51 20.14 1.11
N PHE A 67 -5.59 18.88 0.67
CA PHE A 67 -5.79 17.76 1.58
C PHE A 67 -4.53 17.42 2.40
N VAL A 68 -3.38 18.02 2.09
CA VAL A 68 -2.13 17.88 2.84
C VAL A 68 -2.05 18.94 3.94
N GLU A 69 -1.73 18.50 5.15
CA GLU A 69 -1.62 19.36 6.31
C GLU A 69 -0.56 20.46 6.11
N GLY A 70 -0.98 21.71 6.23
CA GLY A 70 -0.10 22.87 6.13
C GLY A 70 0.40 23.16 4.72
N PHE A 71 -0.17 22.55 3.67
CA PHE A 71 0.26 22.76 2.29
C PHE A 71 0.30 24.24 1.88
N GLU A 72 -0.70 25.04 2.26
CA GLU A 72 -0.71 26.48 1.93
C GLU A 72 0.47 27.27 2.55
N ALA A 73 0.98 26.81 3.70
CA ALA A 73 2.07 27.48 4.40
C ALA A 73 3.45 26.92 4.02
N ILE A 74 3.54 25.61 3.80
CA ILE A 74 4.80 24.89 3.49
C ILE A 74 5.06 24.89 1.98
N GLY A 75 4.01 24.88 1.17
CA GLY A 75 4.07 24.74 -0.27
C GLY A 75 4.52 23.36 -0.72
N GLN A 76 5.17 23.31 -1.87
CA GLN A 76 5.85 22.13 -2.40
C GLN A 76 7.05 21.76 -1.50
N ASN A 77 7.51 20.50 -1.60
CA ASN A 77 8.77 19.93 -1.06
C ASN A 77 8.62 18.85 0.02
N TYR A 78 7.50 18.12 0.05
CA TYR A 78 7.43 16.92 0.87
C TYR A 78 8.31 15.81 0.28
N ASN A 79 8.95 15.05 1.17
CA ASN A 79 9.80 13.93 0.78
C ASN A 79 8.96 12.69 0.50
N ILE A 80 8.01 12.36 1.38
CA ILE A 80 7.23 11.11 1.29
C ILE A 80 5.74 11.42 1.18
N MET A 81 5.05 10.77 0.25
CA MET A 81 3.58 10.79 0.17
C MET A 81 3.07 9.38 -0.07
N CYS A 82 2.36 8.83 0.90
CA CYS A 82 1.96 7.41 0.87
C CYS A 82 0.59 7.09 1.48
N ASN A 83 -0.12 8.10 2.03
CA ASN A 83 -1.49 7.92 2.52
C ASN A 83 -2.47 7.70 1.35
N HIS A 84 -3.60 7.04 1.64
CA HIS A 84 -4.65 6.83 0.64
C HIS A 84 -5.13 8.15 0.02
N LEU A 85 -5.15 8.16 -1.31
CA LEU A 85 -5.60 9.24 -2.17
C LEU A 85 -6.13 8.65 -3.47
N ARG A 86 -6.98 9.39 -4.19
CA ARG A 86 -7.31 9.09 -5.58
C ARG A 86 -6.43 9.94 -6.48
N PHE A 87 -5.65 9.31 -7.35
CA PHE A 87 -4.51 9.97 -8.01
C PHE A 87 -4.95 11.14 -8.88
N ASN A 88 -4.18 12.22 -8.80
CA ASN A 88 -4.26 13.39 -9.65
C ASN A 88 -2.83 13.88 -9.90
N PRO A 89 -2.24 13.60 -11.08
CA PRO A 89 -0.82 13.86 -11.30
C PRO A 89 -0.47 15.34 -11.16
N LEU A 90 -1.36 16.24 -11.57
CA LEU A 90 -1.12 17.69 -11.51
C LEU A 90 -1.10 18.19 -10.05
N GLU A 91 -2.01 17.71 -9.22
CA GLU A 91 -2.07 18.10 -7.80
C GLU A 91 -0.96 17.46 -6.98
N VAL A 92 -0.63 16.20 -7.25
CA VAL A 92 0.49 15.53 -6.55
C VAL A 92 1.82 16.23 -6.85
N LYS A 93 2.04 16.71 -8.09
CA LYS A 93 3.24 17.48 -8.46
C LYS A 93 3.38 18.80 -7.71
N LYS A 94 2.28 19.40 -7.24
CA LYS A 94 2.33 20.61 -6.40
C LYS A 94 2.90 20.34 -5.00
N VAL A 95 2.74 19.12 -4.50
CA VAL A 95 3.16 18.72 -3.14
C VAL A 95 4.59 18.16 -3.14
N MET A 96 4.87 17.30 -4.11
CA MET A 96 6.11 16.52 -4.16
C MET A 96 7.27 17.28 -4.79
N ALA A 97 8.49 17.01 -4.33
CA ALA A 97 9.70 17.56 -4.95
C ALA A 97 9.86 17.12 -6.41
N ALA A 98 10.48 17.94 -7.26
CA ALA A 98 10.56 17.68 -8.71
C ALA A 98 11.26 16.35 -9.08
N ASN A 99 12.21 15.87 -8.28
CA ASN A 99 12.94 14.62 -8.49
C ASN A 99 12.32 13.41 -7.75
N THR A 100 11.01 13.46 -7.49
CA THR A 100 10.30 12.41 -6.76
C THR A 100 10.21 11.12 -7.58
N PHE A 101 10.49 9.99 -6.93
CA PHE A 101 10.24 8.67 -7.49
C PHE A 101 8.80 8.22 -7.21
N TYR A 102 8.00 8.13 -8.25
CA TYR A 102 6.61 7.66 -8.21
C TYR A 102 6.52 6.16 -8.40
N PHE A 103 5.86 5.47 -7.49
CA PHE A 103 5.55 4.06 -7.62
C PHE A 103 4.17 3.71 -7.05
N SER A 104 3.65 2.54 -7.43
CA SER A 104 2.41 1.98 -6.88
C SER A 104 2.51 0.47 -6.73
N ILE A 105 1.43 -0.18 -6.32
CA ILE A 105 1.33 -1.64 -6.19
C ILE A 105 -0.03 -2.09 -6.71
N LEU A 106 -0.06 -3.21 -7.41
CA LEU A 106 -1.27 -3.87 -7.89
C LEU A 106 -1.39 -5.26 -7.28
N ARG A 107 -2.55 -5.90 -7.46
CA ARG A 107 -2.78 -7.30 -7.09
C ARG A 107 -3.71 -7.93 -8.11
N ASN A 108 -3.62 -9.26 -8.26
CA ASN A 108 -4.59 -10.00 -9.05
C ASN A 108 -6.04 -9.63 -8.61
N PRO A 109 -6.90 -9.16 -9.55
CA PRO A 109 -8.26 -8.73 -9.24
C PRO A 109 -9.14 -9.80 -8.59
N ILE A 110 -8.87 -11.09 -8.86
CA ILE A 110 -9.65 -12.22 -8.32
C ILE A 110 -9.62 -12.24 -6.78
N PRO A 111 -8.46 -12.47 -6.12
CA PRO A 111 -8.38 -12.42 -4.67
C PRO A 111 -8.54 -11.00 -4.10
N LEU A 112 -8.33 -9.95 -4.92
CA LEU A 112 -8.57 -8.57 -4.51
C LEU A 112 -10.06 -8.29 -4.30
N LEU A 113 -10.93 -8.67 -5.25
CA LEU A 113 -12.37 -8.41 -5.14
C LEU A 113 -12.98 -9.16 -3.96
N GLU A 114 -12.59 -10.41 -3.73
CA GLU A 114 -13.05 -11.15 -2.55
C GLU A 114 -12.54 -10.51 -1.25
N SER A 115 -11.29 -10.02 -1.23
CA SER A 115 -10.77 -9.29 -0.07
C SER A 115 -11.53 -7.98 0.17
N SER A 116 -11.88 -7.27 -0.90
CA SER A 116 -12.70 -6.05 -0.86
C SER A 116 -14.10 -6.36 -0.34
N TYR A 117 -14.75 -7.41 -0.86
CA TYR A 117 -16.08 -7.86 -0.47
C TYR A 117 -16.20 -8.06 1.03
N ILE A 118 -15.26 -8.80 1.63
CA ILE A 118 -15.28 -9.09 3.07
C ILE A 118 -14.95 -7.84 3.89
N TYR A 119 -13.94 -7.07 3.48
CA TYR A 119 -13.50 -5.90 4.22
C TYR A 119 -14.56 -4.79 4.24
N TYR A 120 -15.27 -4.60 3.14
CA TYR A 120 -16.30 -3.55 3.03
C TYR A 120 -17.73 -4.10 3.12
N LYS A 121 -17.90 -5.35 3.57
CA LYS A 121 -19.18 -6.07 3.63
C LYS A 121 -20.33 -5.25 4.21
N ASN A 122 -20.07 -4.47 5.25
CA ASN A 122 -21.09 -3.67 5.94
C ASN A 122 -21.19 -2.23 5.39
N ASN A 123 -20.19 -1.77 4.65
CA ASN A 123 -20.04 -0.38 4.24
C ASN A 123 -20.53 -0.13 2.80
N VAL A 124 -20.35 -1.11 1.92
CA VAL A 124 -20.73 -1.03 0.51
C VAL A 124 -22.11 -1.68 0.34
N PRO A 125 -23.15 -0.94 -0.10
CA PRO A 125 -24.50 -1.49 -0.27
C PRO A 125 -24.54 -2.75 -1.14
N ALA A 126 -23.78 -2.77 -2.24
CA ALA A 126 -23.72 -3.91 -3.15
C ALA A 126 -23.25 -5.19 -2.44
N PHE A 127 -22.26 -5.07 -1.55
CA PHE A 127 -21.77 -6.18 -0.76
C PHE A 127 -22.70 -6.52 0.40
N ARG A 128 -23.26 -5.53 1.09
CA ARG A 128 -24.16 -5.73 2.23
C ARG A 128 -25.38 -6.57 1.84
N ASN A 129 -25.91 -6.33 0.65
CA ASN A 129 -27.19 -6.87 0.20
C ASN A 129 -27.10 -8.28 -0.42
N SER A 130 -25.91 -8.81 -0.72
CA SER A 130 -25.71 -10.20 -1.15
C SER A 130 -25.36 -11.11 0.04
N LYS A 131 -25.57 -12.43 -0.01
CA LYS A 131 -25.16 -13.31 1.11
C LYS A 131 -23.64 -13.50 1.16
N ASN A 132 -23.01 -13.80 0.03
CA ASN A 132 -21.59 -14.12 -0.11
C ASN A 132 -21.04 -13.59 -1.46
N VAL A 133 -19.72 -13.67 -1.65
CA VAL A 133 -19.05 -13.12 -2.83
C VAL A 133 -19.50 -13.82 -4.12
N ASN A 134 -19.77 -15.14 -4.08
CA ASN A 134 -20.20 -15.91 -5.25
C ASN A 134 -21.63 -15.50 -5.68
N GLU A 135 -22.54 -15.23 -4.73
CA GLU A 135 -23.87 -14.72 -5.05
C GLU A 135 -23.82 -13.31 -5.64
N PHE A 136 -22.95 -12.45 -5.11
CA PHE A 136 -22.72 -11.12 -5.69
C PHE A 136 -22.24 -11.24 -7.15
N LEU A 137 -21.26 -12.10 -7.40
CA LEU A 137 -20.66 -12.29 -8.73
C LEU A 137 -21.58 -12.96 -9.75
N ALA A 138 -22.51 -13.81 -9.29
CA ALA A 138 -23.51 -14.39 -10.16
C ALA A 138 -24.48 -13.35 -10.77
N SER A 139 -24.64 -12.19 -10.13
CA SER A 139 -25.53 -11.11 -10.61
C SER A 139 -25.12 -9.73 -10.08
N PRO A 140 -23.93 -9.21 -10.41
CA PRO A 140 -23.39 -8.01 -9.77
C PRO A 140 -24.23 -6.76 -10.04
N THR A 141 -24.84 -6.65 -11.22
CA THR A 141 -25.74 -5.55 -11.62
C THR A 141 -27.05 -5.52 -10.83
N LYS A 142 -27.44 -6.62 -10.17
CA LYS A 142 -28.58 -6.65 -9.24
C LYS A 142 -28.28 -5.83 -7.99
N TYR A 143 -27.03 -5.86 -7.53
CA TYR A 143 -26.59 -5.26 -6.26
C TYR A 143 -25.88 -3.91 -6.45
N TYR A 144 -25.14 -3.76 -7.54
CA TYR A 144 -24.34 -2.58 -7.86
C TYR A 144 -25.19 -1.46 -8.47
N ARG A 145 -24.96 -0.23 -8.00
CA ARG A 145 -25.61 1.00 -8.51
C ARG A 145 -24.52 2.06 -8.76
N PRO A 146 -24.20 2.39 -10.02
CA PRO A 146 -23.14 3.36 -10.33
C PRO A 146 -23.47 4.77 -9.81
N GLU A 147 -24.75 5.09 -9.62
CA GLU A 147 -25.22 6.39 -9.11
C GLU A 147 -24.79 6.61 -7.65
N ASN A 148 -24.61 5.53 -6.88
CA ASN A 148 -24.07 5.56 -5.52
C ASN A 148 -22.53 5.58 -5.54
N TYR A 149 -21.99 6.52 -6.33
CA TYR A 149 -20.58 6.56 -6.72
C TYR A 149 -19.65 6.38 -5.53
N TRP A 150 -19.82 7.15 -4.46
CA TRP A 150 -18.93 7.14 -3.28
C TRP A 150 -18.91 5.84 -2.49
N GLU A 151 -20.03 5.12 -2.45
CA GLU A 151 -20.14 3.89 -1.65
C GLU A 151 -19.82 2.64 -2.47
N SER A 152 -19.92 2.74 -3.80
CA SER A 152 -19.83 1.58 -4.70
C SER A 152 -18.45 1.43 -5.36
N THR A 153 -17.53 2.40 -5.22
CA THR A 153 -16.17 2.31 -5.81
C THR A 153 -15.42 1.05 -5.40
N TYR A 154 -15.64 0.55 -4.18
CA TYR A 154 -14.95 -0.63 -3.68
C TYR A 154 -15.41 -1.95 -4.32
N ALA A 155 -16.52 -1.94 -5.05
CA ALA A 155 -17.14 -3.13 -5.63
C ALA A 155 -16.76 -3.42 -7.09
N ARG A 156 -16.07 -2.50 -7.77
CA ARG A 156 -15.77 -2.62 -9.20
C ARG A 156 -14.54 -1.79 -9.57
N ASN A 157 -13.57 -2.38 -10.24
CA ASN A 157 -12.37 -1.70 -10.78
C ASN A 157 -11.71 -0.73 -9.79
N ILE A 158 -11.47 -1.17 -8.55
CA ILE A 158 -11.01 -0.29 -7.46
C ILE A 158 -9.56 0.16 -7.66
N MET A 159 -8.69 -0.66 -8.27
CA MET A 159 -7.33 -0.20 -8.55
C MET A 159 -7.37 0.90 -9.62
N TRP A 160 -8.13 0.70 -10.70
CA TRP A 160 -8.38 1.70 -11.73
C TRP A 160 -8.91 3.02 -11.14
N PHE A 161 -9.83 2.92 -10.17
CA PHE A 161 -10.33 4.05 -9.41
C PHE A 161 -9.23 4.79 -8.64
N ASP A 162 -8.38 4.05 -7.92
CA ASP A 162 -7.27 4.61 -7.15
C ASP A 162 -6.27 5.39 -8.03
N PHE A 163 -6.04 4.93 -9.27
CA PHE A 163 -5.25 5.64 -10.28
C PHE A 163 -5.90 6.91 -10.84
N GLY A 164 -7.10 7.28 -10.37
CA GLY A 164 -7.74 8.56 -10.69
C GLY A 164 -8.83 8.47 -11.75
N TYR A 165 -9.03 7.31 -12.37
CA TYR A 165 -9.94 7.13 -13.48
C TYR A 165 -11.35 6.73 -13.02
N ASP A 166 -12.33 6.83 -13.92
CA ASP A 166 -13.69 6.32 -13.67
C ASP A 166 -13.70 4.78 -13.72
N ASN A 167 -14.20 4.15 -12.67
CA ASN A 167 -14.25 2.70 -12.51
C ASN A 167 -15.48 2.05 -13.17
N ASN A 168 -16.40 2.87 -13.69
CA ASN A 168 -17.61 2.45 -14.40
C ASN A 168 -17.56 2.63 -15.92
N VAL A 169 -16.50 3.26 -16.43
CA VAL A 169 -16.32 3.47 -17.87
C VAL A 169 -16.33 2.14 -18.63
N GLU A 170 -16.82 2.19 -19.86
CA GLU A 170 -16.81 1.03 -20.74
C GLU A 170 -15.37 0.60 -21.07
N ASP A 171 -15.20 -0.70 -21.22
CA ASP A 171 -13.93 -1.34 -21.52
C ASP A 171 -13.56 -1.23 -23.01
N GLY A 172 -13.32 0.00 -23.45
CA GLY A 172 -12.90 0.32 -24.81
C GLY A 172 -11.40 0.18 -25.00
N THR A 173 -10.96 -0.64 -25.98
CA THR A 173 -9.55 -0.95 -26.24
C THR A 173 -8.66 0.30 -26.37
N THR A 174 -9.11 1.31 -27.13
CA THR A 174 -8.33 2.55 -27.34
C THR A 174 -8.18 3.35 -26.05
N TYR A 175 -9.25 3.45 -25.25
CA TYR A 175 -9.23 4.15 -23.97
C TYR A 175 -8.32 3.45 -22.97
N VAL A 176 -8.47 2.13 -22.80
CA VAL A 176 -7.66 1.35 -21.87
C VAL A 176 -6.17 1.47 -22.22
N ARG A 177 -5.81 1.34 -23.51
CA ARG A 177 -4.42 1.51 -23.94
C ARG A 177 -3.86 2.89 -23.59
N ALA A 178 -4.63 3.96 -23.86
CA ALA A 178 -4.20 5.32 -23.52
C ALA A 178 -3.98 5.49 -22.01
N VAL A 179 -4.85 4.93 -21.17
CA VAL A 179 -4.70 4.97 -19.71
C VAL A 179 -3.46 4.19 -19.24
N LEU A 180 -3.19 3.02 -19.81
CA LEU A 180 -1.99 2.24 -19.47
C LEU A 180 -0.71 3.02 -19.82
N GLU A 181 -0.66 3.63 -21.01
CA GLU A 181 0.45 4.50 -21.44
C GLU A 181 0.60 5.72 -20.51
N GLU A 182 -0.51 6.33 -20.07
CA GLU A 182 -0.48 7.44 -19.11
C GLU A 182 0.05 7.02 -17.73
N ILE A 183 -0.32 5.84 -17.23
CA ILE A 183 0.21 5.31 -15.97
C ILE A 183 1.71 5.06 -16.10
N GLU A 184 2.20 4.48 -17.21
CA GLU A 184 3.63 4.28 -17.46
C GLU A 184 4.42 5.59 -17.50
N GLN A 185 3.82 6.67 -18.00
CA GLN A 185 4.45 8.00 -18.01
C GLN A 185 4.51 8.64 -16.62
N ASN A 186 3.53 8.36 -15.76
CA ASN A 186 3.43 8.96 -14.42
C ASN A 186 4.17 8.16 -13.34
N PHE A 187 4.34 6.84 -13.52
CA PHE A 187 4.91 5.96 -12.52
C PHE A 187 6.19 5.30 -13.02
N HIS A 188 7.27 5.41 -12.24
CA HIS A 188 8.55 4.77 -12.55
C HIS A 188 8.53 3.27 -12.29
N LEU A 189 7.64 2.81 -11.41
CA LEU A 189 7.56 1.41 -11.00
C LEU A 189 6.14 1.06 -10.51
N ILE A 190 5.63 -0.09 -10.97
CA ILE A 190 4.42 -0.70 -10.43
C ILE A 190 4.79 -2.07 -9.87
N LEU A 191 4.59 -2.25 -8.57
CA LEU A 191 4.84 -3.50 -7.84
C LEU A 191 3.66 -4.47 -7.97
N ILE A 192 3.89 -5.76 -7.71
CA ILE A 192 2.85 -6.80 -7.77
C ILE A 192 2.78 -7.51 -6.42
N ALA A 193 1.65 -7.35 -5.71
CA ALA A 193 1.44 -7.91 -4.37
C ALA A 193 1.42 -9.45 -4.35
N ASP A 194 1.11 -10.08 -5.48
CA ASP A 194 1.20 -11.55 -5.66
C ASP A 194 2.65 -12.05 -5.56
N TYR A 195 3.62 -11.18 -5.86
CA TYR A 195 5.08 -11.40 -5.77
C TYR A 195 5.69 -10.39 -4.79
N PHE A 196 5.17 -10.34 -3.56
CA PHE A 196 5.48 -9.27 -2.62
C PHE A 196 6.97 -9.22 -2.22
N ASP A 197 7.61 -10.38 -2.02
CA ASP A 197 9.03 -10.42 -1.65
C ASP A 197 9.91 -9.92 -2.80
N GLU A 198 9.63 -10.37 -4.02
CA GLU A 198 10.28 -9.93 -5.25
C GLU A 198 10.05 -8.43 -5.46
N SER A 199 8.84 -7.95 -5.19
CA SER A 199 8.49 -6.53 -5.24
C SER A 199 9.31 -5.68 -4.26
N MET A 200 9.57 -6.17 -3.03
CA MET A 200 10.39 -5.44 -2.06
C MET A 200 11.86 -5.38 -2.50
N ILE A 201 12.39 -6.46 -3.08
CA ILE A 201 13.75 -6.45 -3.66
C ILE A 201 13.82 -5.52 -4.87
N LEU A 202 12.83 -5.54 -5.75
CA LEU A 202 12.78 -4.62 -6.89
C LEU A 202 12.71 -3.15 -6.43
N LEU A 203 11.90 -2.85 -5.41
CA LEU A 203 11.80 -1.52 -4.83
C LEU A 203 13.13 -1.07 -4.21
N LYS A 204 13.80 -1.96 -3.45
CA LYS A 204 15.12 -1.73 -2.87
C LYS A 204 16.13 -1.29 -3.92
N HIS A 205 16.22 -2.01 -5.04
CA HIS A 205 17.10 -1.67 -6.16
C HIS A 205 16.71 -0.36 -6.84
N ALA A 206 15.41 -0.15 -7.11
CA ALA A 206 14.92 1.04 -7.79
C ALA A 206 15.13 2.34 -6.99
N LEU A 207 15.06 2.27 -5.66
CA LEU A 207 15.25 3.39 -4.76
C LEU A 207 16.68 3.49 -4.19
N CYS A 208 17.53 2.49 -4.46
CA CYS A 208 18.86 2.37 -3.87
C CYS A 208 18.84 2.41 -2.36
N TRP A 209 17.91 1.65 -1.79
CA TRP A 209 17.72 1.47 -0.36
C TRP A 209 18.49 0.24 0.14
N ASP A 210 18.72 0.19 1.44
CA ASP A 210 19.30 -1.00 2.08
C ASP A 210 18.25 -2.10 2.24
N LEU A 211 18.68 -3.34 2.51
CA LEU A 211 17.76 -4.45 2.79
C LEU A 211 16.84 -4.12 3.97
N ASP A 212 17.41 -3.63 5.08
CA ASP A 212 16.65 -3.28 6.29
C ASP A 212 15.62 -2.16 6.08
N ASP A 213 15.79 -1.33 5.03
CA ASP A 213 14.84 -0.28 4.66
C ASP A 213 13.58 -0.86 3.97
N VAL A 214 13.62 -2.08 3.44
CA VAL A 214 12.44 -2.76 2.82
C VAL A 214 11.96 -4.00 3.59
N ILE A 215 12.61 -4.35 4.71
CA ILE A 215 12.11 -5.43 5.58
C ILE A 215 10.76 -5.04 6.17
N TYR A 216 9.85 -6.00 6.23
CA TYR A 216 8.47 -5.76 6.59
C TYR A 216 7.90 -6.88 7.46
N PHE A 217 6.85 -6.57 8.23
CA PHE A 217 5.90 -7.57 8.75
C PHE A 217 4.57 -7.42 8.02
N LYS A 218 3.81 -8.50 7.88
CA LYS A 218 2.53 -8.49 7.14
C LYS A 218 1.45 -7.77 7.95
N LEU A 219 1.24 -6.49 7.67
CA LEU A 219 0.22 -5.68 8.32
C LEU A 219 -1.12 -5.73 7.58
N ASN A 220 -2.20 -5.46 8.32
CA ASN A 220 -3.56 -5.46 7.79
C ASN A 220 -3.95 -6.79 7.09
N SER A 221 -3.32 -7.89 7.52
CA SER A 221 -3.65 -9.23 7.08
C SER A 221 -4.92 -9.69 7.81
N ARG A 222 -5.77 -10.45 7.12
CA ARG A 222 -6.99 -11.00 7.71
C ARG A 222 -6.83 -12.48 8.04
N SER A 223 -7.61 -12.94 9.01
CA SER A 223 -7.72 -14.37 9.35
C SER A 223 -8.24 -15.18 8.17
N GLN A 224 -7.66 -16.38 7.97
CA GLN A 224 -8.12 -17.36 6.98
C GLN A 224 -9.59 -17.77 7.21
N GLU A 225 -10.08 -17.69 8.45
CA GLU A 225 -11.49 -17.96 8.81
C GLU A 225 -12.49 -17.07 8.08
N THR A 226 -12.07 -15.88 7.63
CA THR A 226 -12.94 -14.91 6.96
C THR A 226 -12.74 -14.87 5.44
N VAL A 227 -11.86 -15.71 4.91
CA VAL A 227 -11.62 -15.83 3.47
C VAL A 227 -12.74 -16.67 2.87
N GLN A 228 -13.40 -16.16 1.84
CA GLN A 228 -14.39 -16.92 1.09
C GLN A 228 -13.75 -17.58 -0.13
N THR A 229 -14.07 -18.86 -0.33
CA THR A 229 -13.65 -19.59 -1.52
C THR A 229 -14.50 -19.16 -2.71
N LEU A 230 -13.85 -18.68 -3.77
CA LEU A 230 -14.49 -18.39 -5.05
C LEU A 230 -14.72 -19.70 -5.83
N THR A 231 -15.87 -19.80 -6.50
CA THR A 231 -16.05 -20.87 -7.50
C THR A 231 -15.27 -20.53 -8.77
N PRO A 232 -14.87 -21.52 -9.59
CA PRO A 232 -14.23 -21.25 -10.88
C PRO A 232 -15.04 -20.29 -11.76
N GLU A 233 -16.37 -20.46 -11.78
CA GLU A 233 -17.30 -19.55 -12.45
C GLU A 233 -17.17 -18.11 -11.94
N SER A 234 -17.10 -17.96 -10.61
CA SER A 234 -17.00 -16.64 -9.97
C SER A 234 -15.65 -15.99 -10.26
N GLU A 235 -14.57 -16.76 -10.37
CA GLU A 235 -13.26 -16.24 -10.76
C GLU A 235 -13.29 -15.62 -12.18
N GLU A 236 -13.93 -16.28 -13.14
CA GLU A 236 -14.12 -15.71 -14.48
C GLU A 236 -15.06 -14.50 -14.46
N GLN A 237 -16.11 -14.54 -13.64
CA GLN A 237 -17.00 -13.39 -13.43
C GLN A 237 -16.25 -12.19 -12.82
N VAL A 238 -15.25 -12.39 -11.96
CA VAL A 238 -14.40 -11.28 -11.47
C VAL A 238 -13.66 -10.62 -12.63
N LYS A 239 -13.06 -11.41 -13.53
CA LYS A 239 -12.31 -10.86 -14.68
C LYS A 239 -13.22 -10.05 -15.60
N ALA A 240 -14.45 -10.48 -15.80
CA ALA A 240 -15.44 -9.74 -16.60
C ALA A 240 -15.97 -8.49 -15.88
N TRP A 241 -16.30 -8.62 -14.59
CA TRP A 241 -16.87 -7.53 -13.79
C TRP A 241 -15.86 -6.40 -13.52
N CYS A 242 -14.61 -6.79 -13.22
CA CYS A 242 -13.47 -5.92 -12.97
C CYS A 242 -12.48 -5.93 -14.15
N SER A 243 -12.98 -5.81 -15.39
CA SER A 243 -12.17 -6.00 -16.60
C SER A 243 -11.07 -4.94 -16.78
N LEU A 244 -11.26 -3.73 -16.29
CA LEU A 244 -10.25 -2.67 -16.32
C LEU A 244 -9.09 -3.02 -15.38
N ASP A 245 -9.40 -3.43 -14.15
CA ASP A 245 -8.39 -3.92 -13.19
C ASP A 245 -7.68 -5.18 -13.72
N TRP A 246 -8.38 -6.05 -14.45
CA TRP A 246 -7.80 -7.25 -15.07
C TRP A 246 -6.76 -6.89 -16.13
N LYS A 247 -7.09 -5.98 -17.05
CA LYS A 247 -6.16 -5.49 -18.08
C LYS A 247 -4.99 -4.72 -17.47
N LEU A 248 -5.25 -3.92 -16.44
CA LEU A 248 -4.23 -3.22 -15.67
C LEU A 248 -3.24 -4.20 -15.05
N TYR A 249 -3.73 -5.22 -14.36
CA TYR A 249 -2.89 -6.24 -13.74
C TYR A 249 -2.06 -7.02 -14.77
N LEU A 250 -2.66 -7.47 -15.88
CA LEU A 250 -1.93 -8.22 -16.91
C LEU A 250 -0.77 -7.40 -17.49
N HIS A 251 -1.04 -6.14 -17.84
CA HIS A 251 -0.05 -5.23 -18.41
C HIS A 251 1.13 -5.02 -17.47
N PHE A 252 0.85 -4.64 -16.22
CA PHE A 252 1.90 -4.31 -15.26
C PHE A 252 2.57 -5.53 -14.63
N ASN A 253 1.92 -6.70 -14.60
CA ASN A 253 2.60 -7.94 -14.25
C ASN A 253 3.66 -8.30 -15.30
N GLN A 254 3.37 -8.10 -16.59
CA GLN A 254 4.36 -8.33 -17.65
C GLN A 254 5.54 -7.34 -17.56
N SER A 255 5.26 -6.04 -17.35
CA SER A 255 6.33 -5.04 -17.23
C SER A 255 7.14 -5.20 -15.94
N PHE A 256 6.52 -5.66 -14.85
CA PHE A 256 7.20 -6.02 -13.60
C PHE A 256 8.28 -7.08 -13.81
N TRP A 257 7.94 -8.22 -14.42
CA TRP A 257 8.90 -9.29 -14.67
C TRP A 257 9.98 -8.90 -15.67
N ARG A 258 9.61 -8.16 -16.73
CA ARG A 258 10.59 -7.59 -17.67
C ARG A 258 11.61 -6.72 -16.95
N ARG A 259 11.14 -5.82 -16.07
CA ARG A 259 12.01 -4.92 -15.29
C ARG A 259 12.96 -5.70 -14.39
N ILE A 260 12.49 -6.76 -13.73
CA ILE A 260 13.33 -7.64 -12.91
C ILE A 260 14.44 -8.27 -13.74
N GLU A 261 14.10 -8.85 -14.90
CA GLU A 261 15.07 -9.49 -15.79
C GLU A 261 16.13 -8.51 -16.28
N GLU A 262 15.72 -7.31 -16.67
CA GLU A 262 16.60 -6.27 -17.20
C GLU A 262 17.54 -5.64 -16.15
N THR A 263 17.10 -5.53 -14.89
CA THR A 263 17.82 -4.74 -13.87
C THR A 263 18.50 -5.54 -12.77
N ILE A 264 17.98 -6.72 -12.44
CA ILE A 264 18.47 -7.55 -11.32
C ILE A 264 18.90 -8.92 -11.84
N GLY A 265 18.06 -9.53 -12.67
CA GLY A 265 18.19 -10.92 -13.13
C GLY A 265 17.68 -11.93 -12.11
N LEU A 266 17.00 -12.97 -12.59
CA LEU A 266 16.26 -13.94 -11.75
C LEU A 266 17.14 -14.66 -10.70
N LYS A 267 18.39 -14.99 -11.05
CA LYS A 267 19.32 -15.67 -10.13
C LYS A 267 19.75 -14.77 -8.96
N VAL A 268 19.87 -13.46 -9.18
CA VAL A 268 20.22 -12.51 -8.13
C VAL A 268 19.00 -12.21 -7.28
N LEU A 269 17.83 -12.04 -7.93
CA LEU A 269 16.55 -11.87 -7.26
C LEU A 269 16.29 -13.00 -6.24
N GLU A 270 16.43 -14.26 -6.65
CA GLU A 270 16.20 -15.41 -5.77
C GLU A 270 17.09 -15.36 -4.51
N LYS A 271 18.37 -15.02 -4.66
CA LYS A 271 19.31 -14.86 -3.55
C LYS A 271 18.90 -13.72 -2.61
N GLU A 272 18.54 -12.56 -3.16
CA GLU A 272 18.14 -11.42 -2.34
C GLU A 272 16.79 -11.64 -1.66
N VAL A 273 15.84 -12.33 -2.30
CA VAL A 273 14.57 -12.75 -1.68
C VAL A 273 14.84 -13.71 -0.52
N HIS A 274 15.80 -14.64 -0.67
CA HIS A 274 16.21 -15.50 0.44
C HIS A 274 16.78 -14.69 1.62
N LEU A 275 17.65 -13.72 1.35
CA LEU A 275 18.19 -12.82 2.38
C LEU A 275 17.09 -11.99 3.07
N LEU A 276 16.13 -11.47 2.31
CA LEU A 276 14.96 -10.75 2.83
C LEU A 276 14.17 -11.62 3.81
N ARG A 277 13.84 -12.86 3.41
CA ARG A 277 13.07 -13.81 4.24
C ARG A 277 13.82 -14.20 5.51
N THR A 278 15.13 -14.45 5.41
CA THR A 278 15.97 -14.76 6.57
C THR A 278 15.98 -13.60 7.56
N ARG A 279 16.24 -12.38 7.07
CA ARG A 279 16.27 -11.18 7.90
C ARG A 279 14.90 -10.85 8.52
N GLN A 280 13.81 -11.05 7.77
CA GLN A 280 12.45 -10.91 8.28
C GLN A 280 12.21 -11.90 9.44
N LYS A 281 12.60 -13.16 9.28
CA LYS A 281 12.43 -14.20 10.30
C LYS A 281 13.20 -13.86 11.58
N GLU A 282 14.46 -13.45 11.48
CA GLU A 282 15.27 -13.01 12.62
C GLU A 282 14.58 -11.88 13.41
N LEU A 283 14.04 -10.89 12.70
CA LEU A 283 13.32 -9.77 13.33
C LEU A 283 12.00 -10.22 13.94
N MET A 284 11.27 -11.13 13.32
CA MET A 284 10.05 -11.71 13.91
C MET A 284 10.37 -12.48 15.19
N GLU A 285 11.44 -13.25 15.21
CA GLU A 285 11.94 -13.97 16.38
C GLU A 285 12.39 -13.02 17.49
N THR A 286 13.00 -11.89 17.13
CA THR A 286 13.42 -10.87 18.10
C THR A 286 12.20 -10.14 18.68
N CYS A 287 11.25 -9.75 17.83
CA CYS A 287 10.19 -8.82 18.21
C CYS A 287 8.94 -9.48 18.80
N LEU A 288 8.51 -10.63 18.27
CA LEU A 288 7.13 -11.10 18.44
C LEU A 288 7.02 -12.21 19.48
N SER A 289 6.01 -12.12 20.35
CA SER A 289 5.65 -13.21 21.27
C SER A 289 5.22 -14.45 20.49
N GLU A 290 4.36 -14.26 19.49
CA GLU A 290 3.99 -15.26 18.50
C GLU A 290 4.51 -14.83 17.12
N GLN A 291 5.21 -15.72 16.40
CA GLN A 291 5.68 -15.44 15.03
C GLN A 291 4.54 -15.42 13.98
N LYS A 292 3.30 -15.18 14.41
CA LYS A 292 2.11 -15.12 13.55
C LYS A 292 1.16 -14.04 14.05
N GLY A 293 0.33 -13.54 13.15
CA GLY A 293 -0.72 -12.59 13.51
C GLY A 293 -1.73 -13.24 14.46
N VAL A 294 -2.20 -12.47 15.44
CA VAL A 294 -3.22 -12.85 16.42
C VAL A 294 -4.49 -12.03 16.21
N ARG A 295 -5.64 -12.61 16.59
CA ARG A 295 -6.94 -11.93 16.52
C ARG A 295 -7.02 -10.77 17.51
N LYS A 296 -7.92 -9.81 17.23
CA LYS A 296 -8.10 -8.59 18.03
C LYS A 296 -8.30 -8.84 19.53
N ASP A 297 -8.97 -9.93 19.88
CA ASP A 297 -9.28 -10.36 21.25
C ASP A 297 -8.05 -10.88 22.01
N HIS A 298 -7.00 -11.27 21.30
CA HIS A 298 -5.73 -11.74 21.87
C HIS A 298 -4.60 -10.69 21.82
N ILE A 299 -4.88 -9.49 21.32
CA ILE A 299 -3.90 -8.39 21.30
C ILE A 299 -3.85 -7.76 22.69
N LYS A 300 -2.69 -7.88 23.35
CA LYS A 300 -2.50 -7.41 24.74
C LYS A 300 -2.46 -5.89 24.84
N ASN A 301 -1.77 -5.23 23.91
CA ASN A 301 -1.65 -3.77 23.90
C ASN A 301 -2.72 -3.15 22.98
N LYS A 302 -3.70 -2.49 23.57
CA LYS A 302 -4.81 -1.85 22.83
C LYS A 302 -4.36 -0.76 21.86
N ALA A 303 -3.20 -0.14 22.06
CA ALA A 303 -2.65 0.84 21.14
C ALA A 303 -2.16 0.23 19.81
N LEU A 304 -1.99 -1.09 19.76
CA LEU A 304 -1.59 -1.86 18.58
C LEU A 304 -2.77 -2.57 17.90
N LEU A 305 -4.01 -2.26 18.30
CA LEU A 305 -5.20 -2.84 17.67
C LEU A 305 -5.36 -2.33 16.23
N PRO A 306 -5.31 -3.20 15.22
CA PRO A 306 -5.58 -2.79 13.84
C PRO A 306 -7.07 -2.44 13.68
N PHE A 307 -7.35 -1.47 12.81
CA PHE A 307 -8.72 -1.11 12.44
C PHE A 307 -9.47 -2.33 11.88
N GLN A 308 -10.66 -2.58 12.41
CA GLN A 308 -11.53 -3.68 11.96
C GLN A 308 -12.60 -3.11 11.04
N SER A 309 -12.90 -3.80 9.94
CA SER A 309 -13.87 -3.33 8.95
C SER A 309 -14.69 -4.48 8.36
N GLY A 310 -15.96 -4.20 8.07
CA GLY A 310 -16.89 -5.16 7.49
C GLY A 310 -16.96 -6.46 8.28
N ALA A 311 -16.79 -7.58 7.56
CA ALA A 311 -16.74 -8.92 8.14
C ALA A 311 -15.31 -9.45 8.26
N ALA A 312 -14.28 -8.62 7.99
CA ALA A 312 -12.89 -9.05 8.06
C ALA A 312 -12.41 -9.08 9.51
N HIS A 313 -11.73 -10.16 9.89
CA HIS A 313 -10.98 -10.25 11.14
C HIS A 313 -9.53 -9.88 10.87
N ILE A 314 -9.17 -8.61 11.10
CA ILE A 314 -7.81 -8.11 10.86
C ILE A 314 -6.91 -8.51 12.03
N LEU A 315 -5.80 -9.17 11.69
CA LEU A 315 -4.81 -9.67 12.63
C LEU A 315 -3.82 -8.56 13.02
N GLY A 316 -3.34 -8.62 14.25
CA GLY A 316 -2.24 -7.80 14.76
C GLY A 316 -1.18 -8.66 15.44
N TYR A 317 -0.30 -8.05 16.21
CA TYR A 317 0.85 -8.74 16.80
C TYR A 317 1.03 -8.37 18.27
N ASN A 318 1.54 -9.32 19.06
CA ASN A 318 2.04 -9.06 20.40
C ASN A 318 3.58 -9.04 20.39
N LEU A 319 4.18 -8.06 21.05
CA LEU A 319 5.63 -8.00 21.24
C LEU A 319 6.08 -8.95 22.35
N LYS A 320 7.33 -9.39 22.31
CA LYS A 320 7.98 -10.07 23.44
C LYS A 320 8.10 -9.12 24.64
N GLN A 321 8.16 -9.72 25.83
CA GLN A 321 8.48 -9.00 27.07
C GLN A 321 9.99 -8.74 27.15
N ASP A 322 10.39 -7.76 27.96
CA ASP A 322 11.78 -7.48 28.33
C ASP A 322 12.74 -7.13 27.18
N LEU A 323 12.20 -6.53 26.11
CA LEU A 323 13.02 -5.93 25.04
C LEU A 323 13.71 -4.66 25.57
N ASP A 324 14.99 -4.49 25.27
CA ASP A 324 15.67 -3.21 25.52
C ASP A 324 15.01 -2.07 24.73
N ASN A 325 15.15 -0.84 25.20
CA ASN A 325 14.44 0.31 24.65
C ASN A 325 14.63 0.51 23.14
N ARG A 326 15.83 0.20 22.61
CA ARG A 326 16.13 0.38 21.18
C ARG A 326 15.44 -0.69 20.34
N THR A 327 15.52 -1.94 20.78
CA THR A 327 14.84 -3.06 20.13
C THR A 327 13.32 -2.89 20.21
N LEU A 328 12.80 -2.51 21.37
CA LEU A 328 11.38 -2.24 21.57
C LEU A 328 10.85 -1.21 20.57
N ARG A 329 11.53 -0.07 20.43
CA ARG A 329 11.12 0.98 19.48
C ARG A 329 11.10 0.47 18.03
N THR A 330 12.14 -0.26 17.63
CA THR A 330 12.23 -0.86 16.28
C THR A 330 11.08 -1.83 16.04
N CYS A 331 10.82 -2.72 17.01
CA CYS A 331 9.75 -3.70 16.93
C CYS A 331 8.36 -3.05 16.91
N GLN A 332 8.13 -2.01 17.72
CA GLN A 332 6.89 -1.25 17.72
C GLN A 332 6.61 -0.61 16.35
N GLN A 333 7.61 0.02 15.73
CA GLN A 333 7.48 0.60 14.40
C GLN A 333 7.13 -0.46 13.35
N MET A 334 7.70 -1.66 13.43
CA MET A 334 7.43 -2.78 12.50
C MET A 334 5.97 -3.28 12.55
N ILE A 335 5.32 -3.22 13.72
CA ILE A 335 3.95 -3.75 13.92
C ILE A 335 2.87 -2.66 14.01
N MET A 336 3.25 -1.38 14.01
CA MET A 336 2.32 -0.29 14.24
C MET A 336 1.28 -0.23 13.11
N PRO A 337 -0.04 -0.31 13.42
CA PRO A 337 -1.06 -0.22 12.39
C PRO A 337 -1.12 1.18 11.79
N GLU A 338 -1.58 1.25 10.55
CA GLU A 338 -1.51 2.42 9.69
C GLU A 338 -2.06 3.72 10.31
N LEU A 339 -3.26 3.68 10.91
CA LEU A 339 -3.90 4.87 11.48
C LEU A 339 -3.09 5.43 12.65
N GLN A 340 -2.62 4.55 13.52
CA GLN A 340 -1.77 4.88 14.66
C GLN A 340 -0.44 5.47 14.23
N TYR A 341 0.17 4.88 13.20
CA TYR A 341 1.44 5.38 12.68
C TYR A 341 1.29 6.75 12.01
N MET A 342 0.23 6.93 11.22
CA MET A 342 -0.11 8.23 10.64
C MET A 342 -0.32 9.28 11.74
N ALA A 343 -1.09 8.96 12.78
CA ALA A 343 -1.34 9.87 13.89
C ALA A 343 -0.07 10.20 14.69
N TYR A 344 0.83 9.23 14.86
CA TYR A 344 2.14 9.43 15.49
C TYR A 344 3.00 10.40 14.68
N LEU A 345 3.19 10.15 13.37
CA LEU A 345 3.97 11.05 12.51
C LEU A 345 3.35 12.45 12.43
N TYR A 346 2.03 12.54 12.41
CA TYR A 346 1.33 13.83 12.44
C TYR A 346 1.66 14.61 13.72
N ALA A 347 1.65 13.95 14.88
CA ALA A 347 2.00 14.60 16.15
C ALA A 347 3.47 15.03 16.21
N VAL A 348 4.37 14.26 15.60
CA VAL A 348 5.81 14.58 15.51
C VAL A 348 6.07 15.77 14.57
N GLN A 349 5.46 15.77 13.37
CA GLN A 349 5.66 16.83 12.38
C GLN A 349 4.91 18.13 12.71
N HIS A 350 3.80 18.06 13.44
CA HIS A 350 2.94 19.21 13.76
C HIS A 350 2.66 19.31 15.26
N PRO A 351 3.69 19.52 16.12
CA PRO A 351 3.54 19.48 17.57
C PRO A 351 2.63 20.58 18.13
N HIS A 352 2.45 21.67 17.39
CA HIS A 352 1.58 22.80 17.77
C HIS A 352 0.11 22.59 17.38
N LYS A 353 -0.21 21.54 16.61
CA LYS A 353 -1.58 21.25 16.16
C LYS A 353 -2.25 20.21 17.02
N LYS A 354 -3.59 20.23 17.02
CA LYS A 354 -4.39 19.20 17.67
C LYS A 354 -4.08 17.83 17.06
N ARG A 355 -3.70 16.86 17.90
CA ARG A 355 -3.42 15.47 17.48
C ARG A 355 -4.65 14.83 16.79
N LYS A 356 -4.42 13.83 15.96
CA LYS A 356 -5.49 13.02 15.33
C LYS A 356 -6.24 12.23 16.39
N ASN A 357 -7.57 12.30 16.38
CA ASN A 357 -8.41 11.54 17.32
C ASN A 357 -8.83 10.19 16.75
N LEU A 358 -8.07 9.13 17.04
CA LEU A 358 -8.37 7.77 16.55
C LEU A 358 -9.46 7.03 17.34
N GLY A 359 -9.92 7.55 18.48
CA GLY A 359 -10.76 6.79 19.42
C GLY A 359 -10.07 5.54 20.01
N LEU A 360 -8.74 5.46 19.89
CA LEU A 360 -7.90 4.36 20.37
C LEU A 360 -6.75 4.92 21.21
N PRO A 361 -6.23 4.15 22.19
CA PRO A 361 -5.01 4.51 22.88
C PRO A 361 -3.85 4.68 21.88
N LEU A 362 -3.00 5.69 22.08
CA LEU A 362 -1.79 5.89 21.30
C LEU A 362 -0.59 5.34 22.09
N LEU A 363 0.37 4.72 21.38
CA LEU A 363 1.60 4.17 21.99
C LEU A 363 2.46 5.24 22.67
N TRP A 364 2.35 6.50 22.22
CA TRP A 364 3.21 7.61 22.63
C TRP A 364 2.34 8.76 23.18
N THR A 365 1.94 8.65 24.45
CA THR A 365 1.37 9.76 25.24
C THR A 365 2.34 10.19 26.33
N SER A 366 3.56 10.53 25.94
CA SER A 366 4.54 11.23 26.76
C SER A 366 5.62 11.78 25.85
#